data_AF-A0A7K2MMM4-F1
#
_entry.id   AF-A0A7K2MMM4-F1
#
_cell.length_a   1.000
_cell.length_b   1.000
_cell.length_c   1.000
_cell.angle_alpha   90.00
_cell.angle_beta   90.00
_cell.angle_gamma   90.00
#
_symmetry.space_group_name_H-M   'P 1'
#
loop_
_entity.id
_entity.type
_entity.pdbx_description
1 polymer ?
#
loop_
_entity_poly.entity_id
_entity_poly.type
_entity_poly.pdbx_seq_one_letter_code
_entity_poly.pdbx_strand_id
1 'polypeptide(L)'
;MTPLLLIDIEQAVRDSWSAETCTPEFRSRWTADNPARDQCGVTAMVLNDLLGGELIRGEVHVAGERVDYHWWNRLAPDVEID
;
A
#
# COMPACT_ATOMS: atom_id res chain seq x y z
N MET A 1 -1.91 -25.09 13.23
CA MET A 1 -1.66 -24.08 12.18
C MET A 1 -0.46 -23.27 12.63
N THR A 2 0.49 -23.02 11.73
CA THR A 2 1.60 -22.10 12.00
C THR A 2 1.04 -20.68 11.98
N PRO A 3 1.25 -19.85 13.01
CA PRO A 3 0.83 -18.45 12.96
C PRO A 3 1.64 -17.71 11.89
N LEU A 4 0.98 -16.90 11.08
CA LEU A 4 1.65 -15.94 10.21
C LEU A 4 2.04 -14.72 11.03
N LEU A 5 3.28 -14.28 10.87
CA LEU A 5 3.79 -13.04 11.45
C LEU A 5 3.52 -11.88 10.48
N LEU A 6 3.54 -10.64 10.98
CA LEU A 6 3.43 -9.45 10.14
C LEU A 6 4.53 -9.42 9.06
N ILE A 7 5.72 -9.95 9.35
CA ILE A 7 6.81 -10.06 8.38
C ILE A 7 6.48 -11.01 7.22
N ASP A 8 5.70 -12.07 7.46
CA ASP A 8 5.28 -12.99 6.40
C ASP A 8 4.29 -12.32 5.45
N ILE A 9 3.39 -11.49 6.00
CA ILE A 9 2.43 -10.69 5.24
C ILE A 9 3.17 -9.61 4.43
N GLU A 10 4.11 -8.89 5.07
CA GLU A 10 4.92 -7.88 4.39
C GLU A 10 5.66 -8.48 3.18
N GLN A 11 6.34 -9.61 3.38
CA GLN A 11 7.07 -10.28 2.30
C GLN A 11 6.12 -10.69 1.17
N ALA A 12 4.97 -11.30 1.48
CA ALA A 12 3.99 -11.71 0.47
C ALA A 12 3.42 -10.53 -0.32
N VAL A 13 3.15 -9.40 0.33
CA VAL A 13 2.69 -8.17 -0.32
C VAL A 13 3.77 -7.63 -1.26
N ARG A 14 5.02 -7.51 -0.80
CA ARG A 14 6.14 -7.02 -1.62
C ARG A 14 6.43 -7.93 -2.81
N ASP A 15 6.36 -9.24 -2.63
CA ASP A 15 6.54 -10.23 -3.69
C ASP A 15 5.41 -10.17 -4.75
N SER A 16 4.24 -9.67 -4.35
CA SER A 16 3.09 -9.51 -5.26
C SER A 16 3.16 -8.22 -6.08
N TRP A 17 3.98 -7.24 -5.69
CA TRP A 17 4.07 -5.96 -6.37
C TRP A 17 4.62 -6.11 -7.78
N SER A 18 3.84 -5.60 -8.72
CA SER A 18 4.14 -5.59 -10.15
C SER A 18 3.41 -4.43 -10.82
N ALA A 19 3.74 -4.20 -12.09
CA ALA A 19 2.95 -3.28 -12.92
C ALA A 19 1.47 -3.68 -12.98
N GLU A 20 1.08 -4.95 -12.85
CA GLU A 20 -0.33 -5.39 -12.93
C GLU A 20 -1.14 -4.98 -11.69
N THR A 21 -0.49 -4.96 -10.53
CA THR A 21 -1.07 -4.53 -9.24
C THR A 21 -1.13 -3.01 -9.08
N CYS A 22 -0.46 -2.25 -9.94
CA CYS A 22 -0.62 -0.79 -10.00
C CYS A 22 -2.00 -0.44 -10.58
N THR A 23 -2.47 0.75 -10.25
CA THR A 23 -3.63 1.39 -10.91
C THR A 23 -3.39 1.40 -12.44
N PRO A 24 -4.38 1.02 -13.27
CA PRO A 24 -4.18 0.84 -14.71
C PRO A 24 -3.48 1.99 -15.45
N GLU A 25 -3.77 3.24 -15.08
CA GLU A 25 -3.15 4.44 -15.65
C GLU A 25 -1.69 4.66 -15.25
N PHE A 26 -1.22 4.01 -14.18
CA PHE A 26 0.13 4.18 -13.62
C PHE A 26 1.04 2.98 -13.82
N ARG A 27 0.56 1.88 -14.42
CA ARG A 27 1.37 0.67 -14.70
C ARG A 27 2.67 0.96 -15.43
N SER A 28 2.66 1.93 -16.36
CA SER A 28 3.84 2.34 -17.13
C SER A 28 4.90 3.09 -16.31
N ARG A 29 4.56 3.54 -15.10
CA ARG A 29 5.47 4.23 -14.17
C ARG A 29 6.17 3.29 -13.20
N TRP A 30 5.68 2.04 -13.09
CA TRP A 30 6.29 1.01 -12.26
C TRP A 30 7.55 0.45 -12.92
N THR A 31 8.60 0.24 -12.13
CA THR A 31 9.83 -0.41 -12.57
C THR A 31 10.36 -1.34 -11.48
N ALA A 32 11.19 -2.31 -11.84
CA ALA A 32 11.86 -3.17 -10.86
C ALA A 32 12.78 -2.39 -9.91
N ASP A 33 13.28 -1.21 -10.32
CA ASP A 33 14.09 -0.31 -9.49
C ASP A 33 13.24 0.48 -8.47
N ASN A 34 11.93 0.60 -8.70
CA ASN A 34 10.98 1.22 -7.77
C ASN A 34 9.67 0.40 -7.69
N PRO A 35 9.71 -0.79 -7.07
CA PRO A 35 8.58 -1.70 -7.07
C PRO A 35 7.41 -1.20 -6.20
N ALA A 36 7.67 -0.28 -5.26
CA ALA A 36 6.65 0.35 -4.41
C ALA A 36 5.80 1.39 -5.15
N ARG A 37 6.18 1.77 -6.37
CA ARG A 37 5.46 2.80 -7.13
C ARG A 37 4.01 2.37 -7.35
N ASP A 38 3.09 3.21 -6.90
CA ASP A 38 1.64 3.02 -7.05
C ASP A 38 1.05 1.81 -6.31
N GLN A 39 1.71 1.37 -5.23
CA GLN A 39 1.29 0.19 -4.46
C GLN A 39 0.54 0.51 -3.17
N CYS A 40 0.50 1.77 -2.72
CA CYS A 40 -0.07 2.14 -1.42
C CYS A 40 -1.56 1.78 -1.31
N GLY A 41 -2.36 2.11 -2.33
CA GLY A 41 -3.79 1.83 -2.35
C GLY A 41 -4.12 0.34 -2.28
N VAL A 42 -3.55 -0.47 -3.18
CA VAL A 42 -3.80 -1.91 -3.21
C VAL A 42 -3.30 -2.60 -1.94
N THR A 43 -2.15 -2.19 -1.43
CA THR A 43 -1.60 -2.71 -0.17
C THR A 43 -2.50 -2.41 1.01
N ALA A 44 -2.93 -1.14 1.17
CA ALA A 44 -3.82 -0.75 2.26
C ALA A 44 -5.14 -1.53 2.23
N MET A 45 -5.73 -1.72 1.04
CA MET A 45 -6.97 -2.51 0.87
C MET A 45 -6.78 -3.98 1.23
N VAL A 46 -5.72 -4.63 0.74
CA VAL A 46 -5.43 -6.05 1.07
C VAL A 46 -5.19 -6.23 2.56
N LEU A 47 -4.42 -5.34 3.19
CA LEU A 47 -4.19 -5.39 4.63
C LEU A 47 -5.48 -5.14 5.43
N ASN A 48 -6.35 -4.26 4.95
CA ASN A 48 -7.65 -4.03 5.57
C ASN A 48 -8.55 -5.27 5.48
N ASP A 49 -8.58 -5.97 4.35
CA ASP A 49 -9.32 -7.23 4.19
C ASP A 49 -8.78 -8.34 5.11
N LEU A 50 -7.46 -8.40 5.31
CA LEU A 50 -6.83 -9.44 6.13
C LEU A 50 -6.88 -9.17 7.64
N LEU A 51 -6.72 -7.90 8.05
CA LEU A 51 -6.48 -7.51 9.44
C LEU A 51 -7.57 -6.59 10.01
N GLY A 52 -8.51 -6.15 9.17
CA GLY A 52 -9.46 -5.09 9.50
C GLY A 52 -8.77 -3.73 9.58
N GLY A 53 -9.36 -2.81 10.36
CA GLY A 53 -8.87 -1.46 10.55
C GLY A 53 -9.64 -0.41 9.76
N GLU A 54 -9.08 0.79 9.69
CA GLU A 54 -9.63 1.93 8.98
C GLU A 54 -8.69 2.34 7.84
N LEU A 55 -9.21 2.37 6.62
CA LEU A 55 -8.48 2.90 5.47
C LEU A 55 -8.36 4.41 5.60
N ILE A 56 -7.13 4.90 5.69
CA ILE A 56 -6.83 6.32 5.74
C ILE A 56 -6.30 6.76 4.37
N ARG A 57 -6.68 7.97 3.97
CA ARG A 57 -6.23 8.61 2.74
C ARG A 57 -5.71 10.00 3.02
N GLY A 58 -4.46 10.26 2.67
CA GLY A 58 -3.82 11.57 2.72
C GLY A 58 -3.66 12.16 1.32
N GLU A 59 -3.68 13.48 1.22
CA GLU A 59 -3.32 14.18 -0.02
C GLU A 59 -1.79 14.32 -0.12
N VAL A 60 -1.24 14.02 -1.29
CA VAL A 60 0.18 14.26 -1.58
C VAL A 60 0.31 15.59 -2.30
N HIS A 61 1.09 16.50 -1.72
CA HIS A 61 1.33 17.84 -2.25
C HIS A 61 2.79 18.02 -2.65
N VAL A 62 3.04 18.58 -3.83
CA VAL A 62 4.37 18.95 -4.31
C VAL A 62 4.33 20.44 -4.69
N ALA A 63 5.19 21.24 -4.05
CA ALA A 63 5.22 22.69 -4.22
C ALA A 63 3.85 23.38 -3.99
N GLY A 64 3.04 22.85 -3.06
CA GLY A 64 1.70 23.38 -2.73
C GLY A 64 0.57 22.91 -3.65
N GLU A 65 0.88 22.16 -4.70
CA GLU A 65 -0.11 21.56 -5.59
C GLU A 65 -0.37 20.10 -5.22
N ARG A 66 -1.65 19.71 -5.10
CA ARG A 66 -2.02 18.31 -4.86
C ARG A 66 -1.75 17.48 -6.12
N VAL A 67 -0.86 16.51 -6.02
CA VAL A 67 -0.43 15.65 -7.15
C VAL A 67 -0.95 14.23 -7.07
N ASP A 68 -1.30 13.74 -5.87
CA ASP A 68 -1.71 12.35 -5.68
C ASP A 68 -2.49 12.14 -4.36
N TYR A 69 -2.89 10.90 -4.10
CA TYR A 69 -3.30 10.42 -2.78
C TYR A 69 -2.36 9.32 -2.29
N HIS A 70 -2.13 9.31 -0.99
CA HIS A 70 -1.45 8.21 -0.30
C HIS A 70 -2.43 7.48 0.61
N TRP A 71 -2.31 6.17 0.71
CA TRP A 71 -3.21 5.31 1.46
C TRP A 71 -2.44 4.43 2.42
N TRP A 72 -2.96 4.28 3.63
CA TRP A 72 -2.43 3.37 4.65
C TRP A 72 -3.58 2.80 5.47
N ASN A 73 -3.33 1.74 6.24
CA ASN A 73 -4.34 1.09 7.07
C ASN A 73 -4.04 1.34 8.56
N ARG A 74 -5.03 1.86 9.30
CA ARG A 74 -4.94 2.09 10.74
C ARG A 74 -5.64 0.97 11.51
N LEU A 75 -4.88 0.16 12.26
CA LEU A 75 -5.41 -0.96 13.04
C LEU A 75 -5.89 -0.55 14.43
N ALA A 76 -5.27 0.48 15.01
CA ALA A 76 -5.62 1.06 16.32
C ALA A 76 -5.14 2.52 16.36
N PRO A 77 -5.53 3.34 17.37
CA PRO A 77 -5.16 4.76 17.44
C PRO A 77 -3.65 5.05 17.26
N ASP A 78 -2.79 4.17 17.74
CA ASP A 78 -1.32 4.30 17.67
C ASP A 78 -0.65 3.21 16.81
N VAL A 79 -1.44 2.48 16.00
CA VAL A 79 -0.95 1.39 15.15
C VAL A 79 -1.42 1.60 13.72
N GLU A 80 -0.50 2.06 12.89
CA GLU A 80 -0.69 2.29 11.46
C GLU A 80 0.28 1.44 10.66
N ILE A 81 -0.18 0.90 9.53
CA ILE A 81 0.64 0.18 8.55
C ILE A 81 0.57 0.95 7.23
N ASP A 82 1.73 1.45 6.82
CA ASP A 82 2.00 2.15 5.57
C ASP A 82 3.01 1.35 4.73
#